data_AF-W9GDG9-F1
#
_entry.id   AF-W9GDG9-F1
#
_cell.length_a   1.000
_cell.length_b   1.000
_cell.length_c   1.000
_cell.angle_alpha   90.00
_cell.angle_beta   90.00
_cell.angle_gamma   90.00
#
_symmetry.space_group_name_H-M   'P 1'
#
loop_
_entity.id
_entity.type
_entity.pdbx_description
1 polymer ?
#
loop_
_entity_poly.entity_id
_entity_poly.type
_entity_poly.pdbx_seq_one_letter_code
_entity_poly.pdbx_strand_id
1 'polypeptide(L)'
;MTTTVGRPGTLAATLADTEAFTDSAVNGADTAADTAADTAADTAADTAADTAADTAADTAADTAADTAADTAADTAADTAADTAADTAADTAADTAADTAADTAADTAADTAADTAADTAADTAADTAADTAADTAADTAADTAADTAADTAADTAADTAADTAADTAADTAADTAADTAADTAADATRRPTLRLRDRLVRLAELAVTPLLPSDFLDVVDPLLSGADLRGRIEAIEPETADAATITIRPGRGWRGHVPGQYVRIGVDVDGVRQWRAYSVTSPADRSDGRFTITVKAIPDGVVSNHLVREARAGTVIQLDQATGEFVLPTPAPRRLLFVTAGSGITPVMGILRSYAAELADVVVVHSAPSRADVIFGADLAELAADDRITLTTIHTDAEGLLDTERLERLVPDLAERETWACGPTGLLDLLEEHWAARGFADRIHTERFRPTIVVTGEGGRVSFTRSGTTVEADGATPILDAAEAAGVLMPSGCRMGICFGCVLPLREGAVRDLRNGELTTAVPGDGVRIQTCISAAAGACHIDH
;
A
#
# COMPACT_ATOMS: atom_id res chain seq x y z
N MET A 1 -80.53 12.45 -46.05
CA MET A 1 -79.87 13.30 -45.04
C MET A 1 -78.54 12.64 -44.71
N THR A 2 -77.61 13.06 -45.54
CA THR A 2 -76.27 12.66 -45.95
C THR A 2 -75.93 13.89 -46.84
N THR A 3 -74.72 14.44 -46.93
CA THR A 3 -73.53 13.83 -47.49
C THR A 3 -72.39 14.85 -47.43
N THR A 4 -71.16 14.36 -47.23
CA THR A 4 -69.87 14.72 -47.88
C THR A 4 -69.16 16.09 -47.73
N VAL A 5 -67.92 15.98 -47.20
CA VAL A 5 -66.59 16.34 -47.80
C VAL A 5 -66.08 17.79 -47.77
N GLY A 6 -64.84 17.94 -47.27
CA GLY A 6 -63.78 18.71 -47.94
C GLY A 6 -63.28 20.02 -47.30
N ARG A 7 -62.03 20.01 -46.81
CA ARG A 7 -61.10 21.17 -46.65
C ARG A 7 -60.72 21.77 -48.04
N PRO A 8 -59.99 22.92 -48.22
CA PRO A 8 -59.15 23.71 -47.30
C PRO A 8 -59.18 25.28 -47.45
N GLY A 9 -58.46 26.03 -46.58
CA GLY A 9 -57.45 27.05 -46.97
C GLY A 9 -57.76 28.57 -47.13
N THR A 10 -57.03 29.37 -46.32
CA THR A 10 -56.22 30.61 -46.65
C THR A 10 -56.77 32.07 -46.66
N LEU A 11 -55.91 32.97 -46.08
CA LEU A 11 -55.59 34.40 -46.37
C LEU A 11 -56.64 35.49 -46.04
N ALA A 12 -56.33 36.79 -45.84
CA ALA A 12 -55.27 37.61 -45.23
C ALA A 12 -55.68 39.10 -45.45
N ALA A 13 -55.47 39.95 -44.44
CA ALA A 13 -55.14 41.40 -44.42
C ALA A 13 -55.86 42.48 -45.26
N THR A 14 -56.07 43.68 -44.65
CA THR A 14 -55.95 45.05 -45.24
C THR A 14 -55.80 46.12 -44.13
N LEU A 15 -54.64 46.83 -43.97
CA LEU A 15 -54.23 48.20 -44.46
C LEU A 15 -54.72 49.38 -43.54
N ALA A 16 -54.02 50.49 -43.22
CA ALA A 16 -52.86 51.22 -43.78
C ALA A 16 -52.26 52.30 -42.79
N ASP A 17 -50.97 52.64 -42.97
CA ASP A 17 -50.18 53.93 -42.94
C ASP A 17 -50.52 55.09 -41.95
N THR A 18 -49.63 55.99 -41.46
CA THR A 18 -48.32 56.56 -41.89
C THR A 18 -47.67 57.34 -40.71
N GLU A 19 -46.34 57.44 -40.66
CA GLU A 19 -45.56 58.26 -39.70
C GLU A 19 -45.38 59.74 -40.13
N ALA A 20 -45.14 60.66 -39.17
CA ALA A 20 -43.95 61.55 -39.13
C ALA A 20 -43.98 62.67 -38.03
N PHE A 21 -42.81 62.81 -37.37
CA PHE A 21 -42.11 64.05 -36.95
C PHE A 21 -42.44 64.83 -35.64
N THR A 22 -41.37 65.10 -34.90
CA THR A 22 -41.20 65.69 -33.55
C THR A 22 -40.80 67.18 -33.56
N ASP A 23 -41.27 67.97 -32.57
CA ASP A 23 -40.59 69.10 -31.85
C ASP A 23 -41.66 69.89 -31.04
N SER A 24 -41.47 70.62 -29.93
CA SER A 24 -40.60 70.66 -28.76
C SER A 24 -41.01 71.89 -27.92
N ALA A 25 -40.83 71.83 -26.60
CA ALA A 25 -40.52 72.97 -25.70
C ALA A 25 -41.55 74.10 -25.38
N VAL A 26 -42.69 73.81 -24.72
CA VAL A 26 -43.43 74.85 -23.95
C VAL A 26 -43.98 74.41 -22.58
N ASN A 27 -44.07 73.13 -22.22
CA ASN A 27 -44.75 72.70 -20.98
C ASN A 27 -43.88 72.71 -19.69
N GLY A 28 -42.79 73.48 -19.66
CA GLY A 28 -41.77 73.37 -18.60
C GLY A 28 -41.84 74.36 -17.42
N ALA A 29 -42.72 75.36 -17.43
CA ALA A 29 -42.61 76.48 -16.46
C ALA A 29 -43.88 76.76 -15.62
N ASP A 30 -45.04 76.19 -15.95
CA ASP A 30 -46.30 76.47 -15.22
C ASP A 30 -46.70 75.35 -14.24
N THR A 31 -46.01 74.20 -14.28
CA THR A 31 -46.30 73.03 -13.42
C THR A 31 -45.49 73.03 -12.11
N ALA A 32 -44.60 74.00 -11.91
CA ALA A 32 -43.67 74.00 -10.77
C ALA A 32 -44.11 74.86 -9.58
N ALA A 33 -45.13 75.73 -9.73
CA ALA A 33 -45.56 76.64 -8.66
C ALA A 33 -46.79 76.16 -7.88
N ASP A 34 -47.73 75.44 -8.51
CA ASP A 34 -48.95 74.95 -7.84
C ASP A 34 -48.72 73.65 -7.03
N THR A 35 -47.76 72.81 -7.42
CA THR A 35 -47.47 71.55 -6.70
C THR A 35 -46.77 71.77 -5.36
N ALA A 36 -46.14 72.93 -5.13
CA ALA A 36 -45.36 73.19 -3.93
C ALA A 36 -46.20 73.68 -2.73
N ALA A 37 -47.41 74.22 -2.96
CA ALA A 37 -48.24 74.79 -1.89
C ALA A 37 -49.19 73.76 -1.25
N ASP A 38 -49.73 72.81 -2.03
CA ASP A 38 -50.64 71.77 -1.50
C ASP A 38 -49.90 70.63 -0.78
N THR A 39 -48.65 70.32 -1.15
CA THR A 39 -47.87 69.23 -0.51
C THR A 39 -47.38 69.58 0.91
N ALA A 40 -47.29 70.86 1.27
CA ALA A 40 -46.76 71.26 2.59
C ALA A 40 -47.83 71.30 3.71
N ALA A 41 -49.12 71.42 3.36
CA ALA A 41 -50.21 71.49 4.34
C ALA A 41 -50.72 70.11 4.78
N ASP A 42 -50.80 69.14 3.86
CA ASP A 42 -51.22 67.76 4.18
C ASP A 42 -50.12 66.98 4.93
N THR A 43 -48.85 67.28 4.67
CA THR A 43 -47.72 66.55 5.29
C THR A 43 -47.50 66.87 6.78
N ALA A 44 -48.02 67.99 7.31
CA ALA A 44 -47.82 68.38 8.71
C ALA A 44 -48.95 67.92 9.66
N ALA A 45 -50.15 67.64 9.14
CA ALA A 45 -51.29 67.21 9.96
C ALA A 45 -51.31 65.68 10.17
N ASP A 46 -50.98 64.89 9.15
CA ASP A 46 -50.93 63.42 9.26
C ASP A 46 -49.71 62.94 10.08
N THR A 47 -48.59 63.65 10.02
CA THR A 47 -47.34 63.25 10.70
C THR A 47 -47.39 63.44 12.24
N ALA A 48 -48.28 64.27 12.80
CA ALA A 48 -48.36 64.48 14.25
C ALA A 48 -49.43 63.60 14.96
N ALA A 49 -50.44 63.13 14.23
CA ALA A 49 -51.49 62.26 14.77
C ALA A 49 -51.07 60.77 14.77
N ASP A 50 -50.41 60.31 13.69
CA ASP A 50 -49.96 58.91 13.58
C ASP A 50 -48.73 58.63 14.47
N THR A 51 -47.82 59.59 14.64
CA THR A 51 -46.59 59.39 15.43
C THR A 51 -46.82 59.30 16.94
N ALA A 52 -47.93 59.83 17.49
CA ALA A 52 -48.23 59.76 18.92
C ALA A 52 -49.11 58.56 19.31
N ALA A 53 -49.89 58.01 18.37
CA ALA A 53 -50.73 56.84 18.60
C ALA A 53 -49.94 55.53 18.44
N ASP A 54 -49.07 55.42 17.43
CA ASP A 54 -48.31 54.19 17.16
C ASP A 54 -47.13 54.01 18.14
N THR A 55 -46.46 55.11 18.55
CA THR A 55 -45.28 55.00 19.46
C THR A 55 -45.66 54.57 20.90
N ALA A 56 -46.87 54.85 21.37
CA ALA A 56 -47.33 54.46 22.71
C ALA A 56 -47.98 53.06 22.75
N ALA A 57 -48.52 52.59 21.62
CA ALA A 57 -49.08 51.25 21.49
C ALA A 57 -47.98 50.20 21.28
N ASP A 58 -46.99 50.47 20.41
CA ASP A 58 -45.94 49.51 20.07
C ASP A 58 -44.89 49.36 21.18
N THR A 59 -44.52 50.44 21.91
CA THR A 59 -43.49 50.34 22.97
C THR A 59 -43.98 49.57 24.22
N ALA A 60 -45.29 49.59 24.53
CA ALA A 60 -45.87 48.87 25.67
C ALA A 60 -46.27 47.43 25.34
N ALA A 61 -46.57 47.13 24.07
CA ALA A 61 -46.85 45.77 23.61
C ALA A 61 -45.54 44.97 23.43
N ASP A 62 -44.50 45.56 22.81
CA ASP A 62 -43.26 44.84 22.50
C ASP A 62 -42.39 44.59 23.75
N THR A 63 -42.32 45.53 24.71
CA THR A 63 -41.48 45.31 25.91
C THR A 63 -42.07 44.28 26.89
N ALA A 64 -43.41 44.13 26.94
CA ALA A 64 -44.08 43.16 27.82
C ALA A 64 -44.24 41.77 27.17
N ALA A 65 -44.30 41.70 25.83
CA ALA A 65 -44.32 40.44 25.10
C ALA A 65 -42.92 39.82 25.01
N ASP A 66 -41.87 40.60 24.70
CA ASP A 66 -40.53 40.05 24.49
C ASP A 66 -39.83 39.64 25.80
N THR A 67 -40.02 40.35 26.92
CA THR A 67 -39.38 39.94 28.20
C THR A 67 -40.05 38.72 28.84
N ALA A 68 -41.37 38.53 28.62
CA ALA A 68 -42.11 37.40 29.17
C ALA A 68 -42.06 36.15 28.27
N ALA A 69 -41.92 36.31 26.95
CA ALA A 69 -41.73 35.20 26.02
C ALA A 69 -40.30 34.67 26.06
N ASP A 70 -39.26 35.53 26.06
CA ASP A 70 -37.87 35.06 25.96
C ASP A 70 -37.35 34.46 27.29
N THR A 71 -37.75 34.97 28.46
CA THR A 71 -37.30 34.39 29.76
C THR A 71 -38.05 33.09 30.11
N ALA A 72 -39.31 32.94 29.67
CA ALA A 72 -40.11 31.74 29.94
C ALA A 72 -39.91 30.63 28.89
N ALA A 73 -39.59 30.98 27.63
CA ALA A 73 -39.28 29.99 26.60
C ALA A 73 -37.87 29.43 26.76
N ASP A 74 -36.85 30.26 27.01
CA ASP A 74 -35.46 29.78 27.07
C ASP A 74 -35.13 29.03 28.37
N THR A 75 -35.70 29.41 29.53
CA THR A 75 -35.44 28.68 30.80
C THR A 75 -36.27 27.39 30.92
N ALA A 76 -37.47 27.34 30.32
CA ALA A 76 -38.33 26.16 30.39
C ALA A 76 -38.03 25.14 29.27
N ALA A 77 -37.58 25.58 28.09
CA ALA A 77 -37.19 24.68 27.01
C ALA A 77 -35.83 24.02 27.30
N ASP A 78 -34.82 24.77 27.75
CA ASP A 78 -33.49 24.20 28.00
C ASP A 78 -33.45 23.32 29.26
N THR A 79 -34.16 23.69 30.35
CA THR A 79 -34.15 22.85 31.58
C THR A 79 -35.06 21.61 31.47
N ALA A 80 -36.15 21.66 30.67
CA ALA A 80 -37.04 20.51 30.49
C ALA A 80 -36.61 19.57 29.36
N ALA A 81 -35.95 20.07 28.31
CA ALA A 81 -35.40 19.23 27.24
C ALA A 81 -34.15 18.48 27.71
N ASP A 82 -33.21 19.15 28.39
CA ASP A 82 -31.98 18.49 28.83
C ASP A 82 -32.22 17.54 30.03
N THR A 83 -33.05 17.91 31.01
CA THR A 83 -33.31 17.01 32.17
C THR A 83 -34.21 15.81 31.82
N ALA A 84 -35.14 15.94 30.86
CA ALA A 84 -36.03 14.84 30.46
C ALA A 84 -35.45 13.94 29.37
N ALA A 85 -34.61 14.47 28.47
CA ALA A 85 -33.91 13.66 27.47
C ALA A 85 -32.78 12.85 28.11
N ASP A 86 -31.95 13.45 28.97
CA ASP A 86 -30.83 12.75 29.59
C ASP A 86 -31.30 11.75 30.66
N THR A 87 -32.28 12.10 31.51
CA THR A 87 -32.76 11.16 32.57
C THR A 87 -33.59 9.99 32.01
N ALA A 88 -34.32 10.17 30.90
CA ALA A 88 -35.14 9.11 30.31
C ALA A 88 -34.36 8.23 29.31
N ALA A 89 -33.37 8.79 28.61
CA ALA A 89 -32.50 8.02 27.71
C ALA A 89 -31.48 7.20 28.50
N ASP A 90 -30.83 7.78 29.52
CA ASP A 90 -29.80 7.05 30.29
C ASP A 90 -30.43 6.01 31.23
N THR A 91 -31.55 6.32 31.92
CA THR A 91 -32.17 5.34 32.85
C THR A 91 -32.83 4.16 32.11
N ALA A 92 -33.35 4.36 30.88
CA ALA A 92 -33.99 3.29 30.11
C ALA A 92 -32.99 2.48 29.26
N ALA A 93 -31.89 3.10 28.80
CA ALA A 93 -30.82 2.41 28.08
C ALA A 93 -29.94 1.60 29.05
N ASP A 94 -29.54 2.17 30.19
CA ASP A 94 -28.65 1.48 31.13
C ASP A 94 -29.39 0.36 31.89
N THR A 95 -30.64 0.57 32.33
CA THR A 95 -31.37 -0.49 33.07
C THR A 95 -31.78 -1.67 32.17
N ALA A 96 -32.00 -1.45 30.86
CA ALA A 96 -32.36 -2.51 29.92
C ALA A 96 -31.14 -3.21 29.30
N ALA A 97 -30.02 -2.49 29.13
CA ALA A 97 -28.76 -3.05 28.65
C ALA A 97 -28.06 -3.84 29.77
N ASP A 98 -27.96 -3.31 30.99
CA ASP A 98 -27.24 -3.98 32.09
C ASP A 98 -28.01 -5.21 32.60
N THR A 99 -29.34 -5.15 32.76
CA THR A 99 -30.11 -6.30 33.26
C THR A 99 -30.19 -7.46 32.24
N ALA A 100 -30.14 -7.17 30.94
CA ALA A 100 -30.18 -8.19 29.89
C ALA A 100 -28.79 -8.72 29.52
N ALA A 101 -27.75 -7.88 29.62
CA ALA A 101 -26.36 -8.29 29.39
C ALA A 101 -25.81 -9.09 30.59
N ASP A 102 -26.01 -8.64 31.84
CA ASP A 102 -25.46 -9.31 33.02
C ASP A 102 -26.15 -10.66 33.30
N THR A 103 -27.48 -10.75 33.13
CA THR A 103 -28.19 -12.03 33.37
C THR A 103 -27.87 -13.10 32.31
N ALA A 104 -27.57 -12.69 31.07
CA ALA A 104 -27.24 -13.59 29.97
C ALA A 104 -25.74 -13.93 29.91
N ALA A 105 -24.87 -12.99 30.30
CA ALA A 105 -23.43 -13.19 30.39
C ALA A 105 -23.04 -14.04 31.60
N ASP A 106 -23.58 -13.77 32.80
CA ASP A 106 -23.18 -14.51 34.00
C ASP A 106 -23.70 -15.96 34.00
N THR A 107 -24.93 -16.21 33.52
CA THR A 107 -25.49 -17.57 33.47
C THR A 107 -24.83 -18.46 32.40
N ALA A 108 -24.36 -17.86 31.30
CA ALA A 108 -23.69 -18.58 30.21
C ALA A 108 -22.17 -18.71 30.42
N ALA A 109 -21.53 -17.72 31.05
CA ALA A 109 -20.11 -17.76 31.38
C ALA A 109 -19.81 -18.72 32.54
N ASP A 110 -20.58 -18.70 33.63
CA ASP A 110 -20.29 -19.57 34.78
C ASP A 110 -20.57 -21.05 34.48
N THR A 111 -21.62 -21.38 33.71
CA THR A 111 -21.93 -22.78 33.36
C THR A 111 -20.95 -23.36 32.33
N ALA A 112 -20.41 -22.53 31.43
CA ALA A 112 -19.45 -22.96 30.40
C ALA A 112 -18.00 -22.94 30.90
N ALA A 113 -17.64 -22.01 31.79
CA ALA A 113 -16.30 -21.93 32.38
C ALA A 113 -16.06 -23.06 33.38
N ASP A 114 -17.00 -23.36 34.29
CA ASP A 114 -16.79 -24.42 35.30
C ASP A 114 -16.77 -25.83 34.68
N THR A 115 -17.58 -26.09 33.64
CA THR A 115 -17.60 -27.41 32.99
C THR A 115 -16.39 -27.65 32.06
N ALA A 116 -15.87 -26.58 31.43
CA ALA A 116 -14.71 -26.66 30.54
C ALA A 116 -13.37 -26.58 31.28
N ALA A 117 -13.30 -25.81 32.37
CA ALA A 117 -12.08 -25.68 33.18
C ALA A 117 -11.78 -26.98 33.95
N ASP A 118 -12.77 -27.60 34.60
CA ASP A 118 -12.53 -28.82 35.39
C ASP A 118 -12.20 -30.04 34.49
N THR A 119 -12.79 -30.14 33.30
CA THR A 119 -12.51 -31.27 32.39
C THR A 119 -11.17 -31.12 31.64
N ALA A 120 -10.76 -29.88 31.33
CA ALA A 120 -9.51 -29.60 30.63
C ALA A 120 -8.31 -29.53 31.59
N ALA A 121 -8.48 -29.03 32.82
CA ALA A 121 -7.41 -28.95 33.80
C ALA A 121 -6.99 -30.34 34.30
N ASP A 122 -7.94 -31.23 34.62
CA ASP A 122 -7.62 -32.57 35.14
C ASP A 122 -6.99 -33.47 34.05
N THR A 123 -7.42 -33.35 32.79
CA THR A 123 -6.87 -34.18 31.69
C THR A 123 -5.49 -33.68 31.21
N ALA A 124 -5.26 -32.35 31.23
CA ALA A 124 -3.99 -31.75 30.82
C ALA A 124 -2.93 -31.80 31.92
N ALA A 125 -3.30 -31.67 33.19
CA ALA A 125 -2.34 -31.74 34.30
C ALA A 125 -1.77 -33.15 34.47
N ASP A 126 -2.60 -34.19 34.42
CA ASP A 126 -2.12 -35.58 34.60
C ASP A 126 -1.27 -36.06 33.40
N THR A 127 -1.60 -35.64 32.17
CA THR A 127 -0.84 -36.04 30.97
C THR A 127 0.47 -35.26 30.82
N ALA A 128 0.50 -33.98 31.22
CA ALA A 128 1.70 -33.15 31.13
C ALA A 128 2.69 -33.41 32.27
N ALA A 129 2.22 -33.74 33.48
CA ALA A 129 3.08 -34.04 34.62
C ALA A 129 3.86 -35.35 34.41
N ASP A 130 3.20 -36.42 33.94
CA ASP A 130 3.86 -37.71 33.73
C ASP A 130 4.82 -37.68 32.52
N THR A 131 4.50 -36.94 31.46
CA THR A 131 5.37 -36.85 30.27
C THR A 131 6.57 -35.92 30.48
N ALA A 132 6.41 -34.85 31.26
CA ALA A 132 7.50 -33.89 31.54
C ALA A 132 8.48 -34.43 32.59
N ALA A 133 8.02 -35.19 33.58
CA ALA A 133 8.88 -35.76 34.61
C ALA A 133 9.84 -36.82 34.05
N ASP A 134 9.34 -37.72 33.20
CA ASP A 134 10.16 -38.80 32.61
C ASP A 134 11.13 -38.27 31.54
N THR A 135 10.73 -37.27 30.74
CA THR A 135 11.59 -36.72 29.68
C THR A 135 12.68 -35.78 30.22
N ALA A 136 12.39 -35.03 31.29
CA ALA A 136 13.36 -34.09 31.87
C ALA A 136 14.44 -34.80 32.72
N ALA A 137 14.10 -35.92 33.37
CA ALA A 137 15.05 -36.68 34.18
C ALA A 137 16.11 -37.40 33.32
N ASP A 138 15.70 -38.02 32.21
CA ASP A 138 16.61 -38.76 31.34
C ASP A 138 17.47 -37.83 30.47
N THR A 139 16.92 -36.70 30.00
CA THR A 139 17.67 -35.76 29.14
C THR A 139 18.68 -34.92 29.93
N ALA A 140 18.39 -34.57 31.18
CA ALA A 140 19.28 -33.76 32.01
C ALA A 140 20.48 -34.54 32.56
N ALA A 141 20.32 -35.85 32.79
CA ALA A 141 21.40 -36.71 33.28
C ALA A 141 22.46 -36.99 32.19
N ASP A 142 22.02 -37.28 30.96
CA ASP A 142 22.94 -37.62 29.86
C ASP A 142 23.61 -36.37 29.27
N THR A 143 22.92 -35.24 29.18
CA THR A 143 23.50 -34.01 28.60
C THR A 143 24.51 -33.33 29.53
N ALA A 144 24.33 -33.42 30.85
CA ALA A 144 25.23 -32.80 31.83
C ALA A 144 26.55 -33.57 32.00
N ALA A 145 26.54 -34.89 31.80
CA ALA A 145 27.73 -35.73 31.92
C ALA A 145 28.68 -35.56 30.72
N ASP A 146 28.13 -35.49 29.49
CA ASP A 146 28.94 -35.40 28.27
C ASP A 146 29.43 -33.95 28.00
N THR A 147 28.62 -32.94 28.30
CA THR A 147 29.00 -31.53 28.03
C THR A 147 30.08 -31.01 29.00
N ALA A 148 30.11 -31.50 30.24
CA ALA A 148 31.09 -31.06 31.24
C ALA A 148 32.49 -31.67 31.05
N ALA A 149 32.57 -32.84 30.41
CA ALA A 149 33.84 -33.52 30.16
C ALA A 149 34.58 -32.93 28.94
N ASP A 150 33.86 -32.61 27.86
CA ASP A 150 34.48 -32.12 26.62
C ASP A 150 34.79 -30.60 26.67
N THR A 151 33.96 -29.80 27.32
CA THR A 151 34.15 -28.32 27.35
C THR A 151 35.33 -27.88 28.22
N ALA A 152 35.69 -28.66 29.25
CA ALA A 152 36.79 -28.32 30.16
C ALA A 152 38.18 -28.71 29.61
N ALA A 153 38.25 -29.66 28.67
CA ALA A 153 39.50 -30.09 28.07
C ALA A 153 39.94 -29.17 26.92
N ASP A 154 39.01 -28.71 26.08
CA ASP A 154 39.33 -27.93 24.87
C ASP A 154 39.56 -26.44 25.19
N THR A 155 38.80 -25.86 26.13
CA THR A 155 38.87 -24.42 26.42
C THR A 155 40.18 -24.00 27.12
N ALA A 156 40.82 -24.90 27.86
CA ALA A 156 42.06 -24.61 28.58
C ALA A 156 43.34 -24.77 27.72
N ALA A 157 43.26 -25.55 26.62
CA ALA A 157 44.39 -25.79 25.73
C ALA A 157 44.50 -24.68 24.66
N ASP A 158 43.40 -24.21 24.10
CA ASP A 158 43.42 -23.28 22.97
C ASP A 158 43.62 -21.81 23.41
N THR A 159 43.06 -21.41 24.56
CA THR A 159 43.13 -20.01 25.03
C THR A 159 44.55 -19.58 25.44
N ALA A 160 45.40 -20.52 25.87
CA ALA A 160 46.77 -20.23 26.29
C ALA A 160 47.79 -20.28 25.15
N ALA A 161 47.48 -20.97 24.04
CA ALA A 161 48.36 -21.05 22.88
C ALA A 161 48.17 -19.86 21.92
N ASP A 162 46.94 -19.42 21.70
CA ASP A 162 46.65 -18.39 20.67
C ASP A 162 46.94 -16.96 21.16
N THR A 163 46.74 -16.67 22.45
CA THR A 163 46.95 -15.30 22.98
C THR A 163 48.44 -14.89 23.00
N ALA A 164 49.36 -15.85 23.09
CA ALA A 164 50.80 -15.59 23.09
C ALA A 164 51.43 -15.61 21.69
N ALA A 165 50.80 -16.27 20.71
CA ALA A 165 51.29 -16.33 19.33
C ALA A 165 50.88 -15.10 18.52
N ASP A 166 49.63 -14.62 18.66
CA ASP A 166 49.09 -13.57 17.78
C ASP A 166 49.57 -12.15 18.15
N THR A 167 49.80 -11.87 19.43
CA THR A 167 50.27 -10.53 19.86
C THR A 167 51.72 -10.25 19.42
N ALA A 168 52.54 -11.28 19.21
CA ALA A 168 53.92 -11.13 18.75
C ALA A 168 54.06 -11.18 17.21
N ALA A 169 53.10 -11.81 16.51
CA ALA A 169 53.12 -11.92 15.05
C ALA A 169 52.61 -10.65 14.35
N ASP A 170 51.53 -10.04 14.83
CA ASP A 170 50.85 -8.95 14.10
C ASP A 170 51.57 -7.60 14.19
N THR A 171 52.25 -7.31 15.32
CA THR A 171 52.97 -6.02 15.45
C THR A 171 54.27 -5.99 14.64
N ALA A 172 54.88 -7.15 14.37
CA ALA A 172 56.09 -7.25 13.55
C ALA A 172 55.79 -7.41 12.05
N ALA A 173 54.65 -8.01 11.68
CA ALA A 173 54.26 -8.21 10.29
C ALA A 173 53.79 -6.92 9.60
N ASP A 174 52.98 -6.09 10.27
CA ASP A 174 52.39 -4.91 9.62
C ASP A 174 53.39 -3.76 9.40
N THR A 175 54.36 -3.57 10.30
CA THR A 175 55.38 -2.52 10.14
C THR A 175 56.44 -2.90 9.08
N ALA A 176 56.69 -4.19 8.88
CA ALA A 176 57.63 -4.68 7.86
C ALA A 176 56.99 -4.81 6.46
N ALA A 177 55.70 -5.14 6.39
CA ALA A 177 54.97 -5.31 5.13
C ALA A 177 54.72 -3.97 4.42
N ASP A 178 54.37 -2.90 5.15
CA ASP A 178 54.10 -1.58 4.54
C ASP A 178 55.38 -0.90 4.03
N THR A 179 56.54 -1.14 4.66
CA THR A 179 57.82 -0.59 4.19
C THR A 179 58.41 -1.40 3.00
N ALA A 180 58.09 -2.70 2.91
CA ALA A 180 58.57 -3.55 1.81
C ALA A 180 57.65 -3.50 0.56
N ALA A 181 56.34 -3.34 0.73
CA ALA A 181 55.38 -3.29 -0.37
C ALA A 181 55.48 -2.00 -1.20
N ASP A 182 55.78 -0.86 -0.57
CA ASP A 182 55.95 0.42 -1.28
C ASP A 182 57.29 0.52 -2.04
N THR A 183 58.27 -0.32 -1.69
CA THR A 183 59.55 -0.41 -2.43
C THR A 183 59.51 -1.46 -3.56
N ALA A 184 58.58 -2.43 -3.52
CA ALA A 184 58.46 -3.49 -4.54
C ALA A 184 57.40 -3.22 -5.62
N ALA A 185 56.42 -2.34 -5.38
CA ALA A 185 55.34 -2.04 -6.33
C ALA A 185 55.66 -0.92 -7.35
N ASP A 186 56.89 -0.38 -7.37
CA ASP A 186 57.32 0.67 -8.30
C ASP A 186 58.03 0.15 -9.57
N ALA A 187 58.16 -1.17 -9.75
CA ALA A 187 58.95 -1.71 -10.87
C ALA A 187 58.16 -2.30 -12.06
N THR A 188 56.84 -2.50 -12.02
CA THR A 188 56.18 -3.29 -13.10
C THR A 188 54.75 -2.92 -13.55
N ARG A 189 54.13 -1.81 -13.10
CA ARG A 189 52.80 -1.40 -13.64
C ARG A 189 52.87 -0.23 -14.63
N ARG A 190 52.36 -0.49 -15.83
CA ARG A 190 52.23 0.47 -16.95
C ARG A 190 51.56 1.79 -16.49
N PRO A 191 52.00 2.95 -17.03
CA PRO A 191 51.69 4.28 -16.48
C PRO A 191 50.24 4.77 -16.67
N THR A 192 49.35 4.00 -17.31
CA THR A 192 48.02 4.47 -17.73
C THR A 192 46.90 4.29 -16.70
N LEU A 193 47.09 3.45 -15.67
CA LEU A 193 46.06 3.22 -14.63
C LEU A 193 46.19 4.18 -13.44
N ARG A 194 47.42 4.57 -13.05
CA ARG A 194 47.66 5.54 -11.95
C ARG A 194 47.10 6.93 -12.23
N LEU A 195 46.94 7.31 -13.51
CA LEU A 195 46.39 8.61 -13.87
C LEU A 195 44.87 8.67 -13.72
N ARG A 196 44.16 7.57 -14.04
CA ARG A 196 42.70 7.48 -13.89
C ARG A 196 42.29 7.53 -12.42
N ASP A 197 42.93 6.75 -11.57
CA ASP A 197 42.58 6.72 -10.13
C ASP A 197 42.89 8.06 -9.43
N ARG A 198 43.97 8.74 -9.86
CA ARG A 198 44.29 10.10 -9.38
C ARG A 198 43.35 11.16 -9.92
N LEU A 199 42.90 11.03 -11.18
CA LEU A 199 41.89 11.92 -11.76
C LEU A 199 40.53 11.73 -11.11
N VAL A 200 40.14 10.49 -10.77
CA VAL A 200 38.91 10.18 -10.04
C VAL A 200 38.96 10.80 -8.64
N ARG A 201 40.05 10.61 -7.88
CA ARG A 201 40.21 11.25 -6.55
C ARG A 201 40.26 12.78 -6.60
N LEU A 202 40.88 13.36 -7.63
CA LEU A 202 40.88 14.82 -7.83
C LEU A 202 39.51 15.36 -8.23
N ALA A 203 38.73 14.59 -9.01
CA ALA A 203 37.35 14.93 -9.33
C ALA A 203 36.45 14.80 -8.09
N GLU A 204 36.62 13.76 -7.26
CA GLU A 204 35.92 13.59 -5.98
C GLU A 204 36.17 14.77 -5.02
N LEU A 205 37.40 15.30 -5.01
CA LEU A 205 37.77 16.47 -4.19
C LEU A 205 37.26 17.81 -4.74
N ALA A 206 37.04 17.92 -6.06
CA ALA A 206 36.62 19.16 -6.71
C ALA A 206 35.09 19.35 -6.73
N VAL A 207 34.32 18.30 -6.41
CA VAL A 207 32.87 18.25 -6.62
C VAL A 207 32.08 18.13 -5.31
N THR A 208 32.76 18.09 -4.15
CA THR A 208 32.12 18.20 -2.84
C THR A 208 31.29 19.49 -2.76
N PRO A 209 29.96 19.39 -2.55
CA PRO A 209 29.28 18.40 -1.72
C PRO A 209 28.57 17.24 -2.46
N LEU A 210 28.73 17.06 -3.78
CA LEU A 210 28.10 15.99 -4.57
C LEU A 210 29.13 14.93 -5.00
N LEU A 211 28.74 13.66 -5.00
CA LEU A 211 29.60 12.56 -5.44
C LEU A 211 29.67 12.56 -6.98
N PRO A 212 30.78 12.17 -7.63
CA PRO A 212 30.84 12.08 -9.09
C PRO A 212 29.78 11.16 -9.72
N SER A 213 29.24 10.19 -8.97
CA SER A 213 28.09 9.37 -9.36
C SER A 213 26.83 10.20 -9.66
N ASP A 214 26.63 11.30 -8.93
CA ASP A 214 25.48 12.19 -9.10
C ASP A 214 25.55 12.95 -10.44
N PHE A 215 26.75 13.10 -11.02
CA PHE A 215 26.95 13.67 -12.35
C PHE A 215 26.83 12.62 -13.47
N LEU A 216 27.11 11.35 -13.19
CA LEU A 216 26.92 10.26 -14.16
C LEU A 216 25.43 10.04 -14.46
N ASP A 217 24.57 10.23 -13.47
CA ASP A 217 23.11 10.24 -13.61
C ASP A 217 22.59 11.28 -14.61
N VAL A 218 23.30 12.41 -14.75
CA VAL A 218 22.95 13.51 -15.66
C VAL A 218 23.43 13.24 -17.09
N VAL A 219 24.52 12.48 -17.27
CA VAL A 219 25.16 12.28 -18.58
C VAL A 219 24.66 11.01 -19.28
N ASP A 220 24.52 9.90 -18.58
CA ASP A 220 23.88 8.68 -19.10
C ASP A 220 23.38 7.80 -17.94
N PRO A 221 22.08 7.90 -17.58
CA PRO A 221 21.50 7.20 -16.43
C PRO A 221 21.40 5.68 -16.62
N LEU A 222 21.85 5.11 -17.76
CA LEU A 222 21.85 3.67 -18.02
C LEU A 222 23.26 3.03 -17.92
N LEU A 223 24.28 3.79 -17.53
CA LEU A 223 25.66 3.31 -17.36
C LEU A 223 25.85 2.40 -16.13
N SER A 224 26.91 1.59 -16.16
CA SER A 224 27.29 0.71 -15.05
C SER A 224 27.90 1.50 -13.88
N GLY A 225 27.42 1.26 -12.65
CA GLY A 225 27.95 1.86 -11.41
C GLY A 225 27.03 2.90 -10.75
N ALA A 226 25.92 3.26 -11.39
CA ALA A 226 24.79 3.97 -10.77
C ALA A 226 23.72 2.98 -10.29
N ASP A 227 22.78 3.45 -9.46
CA ASP A 227 21.58 2.69 -9.09
C ASP A 227 20.88 2.19 -10.36
N LEU A 228 20.37 0.95 -10.34
CA LEU A 228 19.78 0.35 -11.52
C LEU A 228 18.54 1.16 -11.96
N ARG A 229 18.55 1.56 -13.23
CA ARG A 229 17.48 2.33 -13.87
C ARG A 229 17.01 1.68 -15.14
N GLY A 230 15.80 2.01 -15.53
CA GLY A 230 15.19 1.66 -16.80
C GLY A 230 14.76 2.90 -17.55
N ARG A 231 14.66 2.79 -18.87
CA ARG A 231 13.99 3.79 -19.71
C ARG A 231 12.78 3.16 -20.36
N ILE A 232 11.61 3.74 -20.16
CA ILE A 232 10.40 3.35 -20.88
C ILE A 232 10.61 3.68 -22.36
N GLU A 233 10.49 2.69 -23.23
CA GLU A 233 10.59 2.85 -24.68
C GLU A 233 9.23 2.91 -25.35
N ALA A 234 8.27 2.15 -24.84
CA ALA A 234 6.94 2.07 -25.39
C ALA A 234 5.92 1.73 -24.28
N ILE A 235 4.68 2.18 -24.51
CA ILE A 235 3.53 1.92 -23.65
C ILE A 235 2.39 1.55 -24.60
N GLU A 236 1.97 0.29 -24.56
CA GLU A 236 0.90 -0.27 -25.38
C GLU A 236 -0.35 -0.53 -24.54
N PRO A 237 -1.51 0.05 -24.87
CA PRO A 237 -2.77 -0.26 -24.16
C PRO A 237 -3.18 -1.73 -24.38
N GLU A 238 -3.47 -2.44 -23.30
CA GLU A 238 -4.01 -3.81 -23.31
C GLU A 238 -5.52 -3.81 -23.12
N THR A 239 -6.00 -2.98 -22.19
CA THR A 239 -7.43 -2.75 -21.91
C THR A 239 -7.69 -1.25 -21.69
N ALA A 240 -8.92 -0.88 -21.34
CA ALA A 240 -9.23 0.50 -20.96
C ALA A 240 -8.43 0.99 -19.74
N ASP A 241 -8.00 0.07 -18.87
CA ASP A 241 -7.33 0.35 -17.60
C ASP A 241 -6.00 -0.40 -17.43
N ALA A 242 -5.47 -1.06 -18.45
CA ALA A 242 -4.18 -1.72 -18.39
C ALA A 242 -3.30 -1.41 -19.60
N ALA A 243 -1.99 -1.34 -19.37
CA ALA A 243 -1.00 -1.13 -20.42
C ALA A 243 0.25 -1.99 -20.20
N THR A 244 0.79 -2.52 -21.30
CA THR A 244 2.11 -3.13 -21.35
C THR A 244 3.16 -2.05 -21.55
N ILE A 245 4.22 -2.09 -20.75
CA ILE A 245 5.30 -1.10 -20.75
C ILE A 245 6.59 -1.80 -21.13
N THR A 246 7.18 -1.40 -22.25
CA THR A 246 8.47 -1.90 -22.71
C THR A 246 9.59 -1.06 -22.11
N ILE A 247 10.52 -1.71 -21.39
CA ILE A 247 11.58 -1.06 -20.63
C ILE A 247 12.94 -1.48 -21.17
N ARG A 248 13.80 -0.50 -21.45
CA ARG A 248 15.24 -0.70 -21.63
C ARG A 248 15.92 -0.67 -20.27
N PRO A 249 16.41 -1.81 -19.75
CA PRO A 249 17.20 -1.79 -18.54
C PRO A 249 18.57 -1.13 -18.76
N GLY A 250 19.13 -0.56 -17.69
CA GLY A 250 20.53 -0.17 -17.62
C GLY A 250 21.48 -1.36 -17.62
N ARG A 251 22.77 -1.11 -17.83
CA ARG A 251 23.80 -2.16 -18.00
C ARG A 251 23.97 -3.12 -16.81
N GLY A 252 23.44 -2.76 -15.64
CA GLY A 252 23.51 -3.59 -14.43
C GLY A 252 22.43 -4.68 -14.34
N TRP A 253 21.48 -4.75 -15.27
CA TRP A 253 20.40 -5.74 -15.25
C TRP A 253 20.91 -7.15 -15.54
N ARG A 254 20.49 -8.12 -14.71
CA ARG A 254 20.96 -9.51 -14.78
C ARG A 254 20.00 -10.45 -15.51
N GLY A 255 18.92 -9.93 -16.08
CA GLY A 255 17.84 -10.75 -16.63
C GLY A 255 16.80 -11.12 -15.57
N HIS A 256 15.88 -11.99 -15.94
CA HIS A 256 14.81 -12.49 -15.09
C HIS A 256 14.50 -13.95 -15.44
N VAL A 257 13.85 -14.65 -14.51
CA VAL A 257 13.21 -15.95 -14.78
C VAL A 257 11.71 -15.69 -15.03
N PRO A 258 11.09 -16.30 -16.05
CA PRO A 258 9.66 -16.12 -16.31
C PRO A 258 8.80 -16.47 -15.08
N GLY A 259 7.92 -15.54 -14.72
CA GLY A 259 7.12 -15.60 -13.50
C GLY A 259 7.61 -14.67 -12.37
N GLN A 260 8.87 -14.21 -12.44
CA GLN A 260 9.39 -13.20 -11.50
C GLN A 260 8.78 -11.81 -11.71
N TYR A 261 8.94 -10.96 -10.70
CA TYR A 261 8.60 -9.55 -10.73
C TYR A 261 9.83 -8.66 -10.60
N VAL A 262 9.64 -7.38 -10.95
CA VAL A 262 10.60 -6.31 -10.72
C VAL A 262 9.93 -5.18 -9.94
N ARG A 263 10.65 -4.57 -9.01
CA ARG A 263 10.19 -3.35 -8.34
C ARG A 263 10.57 -2.14 -9.19
N ILE A 264 9.59 -1.28 -9.43
CA ILE A 264 9.73 -0.05 -10.21
C ILE A 264 9.52 1.15 -9.29
N GLY A 265 10.51 2.01 -9.24
CA GLY A 265 10.46 3.33 -8.63
C GLY A 265 10.03 4.37 -9.64
N VAL A 266 9.03 5.17 -9.28
CA VAL A 266 8.61 6.37 -10.01
C VAL A 266 8.58 7.56 -9.06
N ASP A 267 9.00 8.72 -9.54
CA ASP A 267 8.92 9.96 -8.77
C ASP A 267 7.58 10.65 -9.09
N VAL A 268 6.66 10.67 -8.13
CA VAL A 268 5.35 11.33 -8.23
C VAL A 268 5.30 12.45 -7.20
N ASP A 269 5.01 13.68 -7.66
CA ASP A 269 4.98 14.89 -6.82
C ASP A 269 6.24 15.08 -5.95
N GLY A 270 7.40 14.70 -6.48
CA GLY A 270 8.70 14.81 -5.80
C GLY A 270 8.99 13.71 -4.78
N VAL A 271 8.09 12.73 -4.60
CA VAL A 271 8.28 11.57 -3.73
C VAL A 271 8.45 10.31 -4.56
N ARG A 272 9.49 9.52 -4.25
CA ARG A 272 9.71 8.24 -4.91
C ARG A 272 8.77 7.18 -4.35
N GLN A 273 7.96 6.60 -5.23
CA GLN A 273 7.02 5.54 -4.93
C GLN A 273 7.44 4.25 -5.64
N TRP A 274 7.47 3.14 -4.92
CA TRP A 274 7.91 1.84 -5.43
C TRP A 274 6.76 0.84 -5.52
N ARG A 275 6.60 0.14 -6.64
CA ARG A 275 5.64 -0.98 -6.74
C ARG A 275 6.24 -2.16 -7.49
N ALA A 276 5.82 -3.36 -7.12
CA ALA A 276 6.21 -4.59 -7.79
C ALA A 276 5.29 -4.88 -8.97
N TYR A 277 5.89 -5.30 -10.09
CA TYR A 277 5.17 -5.71 -11.29
C TYR A 277 5.82 -6.96 -11.89
N SER A 278 5.02 -8.00 -12.14
CA SER A 278 5.48 -9.23 -12.79
C SER A 278 6.00 -8.93 -14.20
N VAL A 279 7.11 -9.58 -14.57
CA VAL A 279 7.70 -9.46 -15.90
C VAL A 279 6.90 -10.31 -16.87
N THR A 280 6.40 -9.68 -17.94
CA THR A 280 5.47 -10.27 -18.91
C THR A 280 6.16 -10.67 -20.22
N SER A 281 7.47 -10.45 -20.33
CA SER A 281 8.29 -10.78 -21.50
C SER A 281 9.09 -12.07 -21.31
N PRO A 282 9.47 -12.77 -22.39
CA PRO A 282 10.49 -13.82 -22.34
C PRO A 282 11.84 -13.33 -21.78
N ALA A 283 12.56 -14.23 -21.11
CA ALA A 283 13.87 -13.95 -20.51
C ALA A 283 14.99 -13.76 -21.54
N ASP A 284 14.86 -14.36 -22.72
CA ASP A 284 15.86 -14.44 -23.77
C ASP A 284 15.62 -13.47 -24.94
N ARG A 285 14.84 -12.41 -24.69
CA ARG A 285 14.56 -11.39 -25.71
C ARG A 285 15.84 -10.81 -26.31
N SER A 286 15.98 -11.01 -27.62
CA SER A 286 17.16 -10.59 -28.39
C SER A 286 17.41 -9.08 -28.42
N ASP A 287 16.38 -8.29 -28.12
CA ASP A 287 16.42 -6.83 -28.12
C ASP A 287 16.89 -6.24 -26.77
N GLY A 288 17.17 -7.08 -25.78
CA GLY A 288 17.68 -6.69 -24.46
C GLY A 288 16.68 -5.90 -23.61
N ARG A 289 15.39 -5.93 -23.98
CA ARG A 289 14.30 -5.26 -23.25
C ARG A 289 13.48 -6.28 -22.47
N PHE A 290 12.81 -5.81 -21.43
CA PHE A 290 11.76 -6.58 -20.78
C PHE A 290 10.46 -5.77 -20.74
N THR A 291 9.34 -6.45 -20.57
CA THR A 291 8.03 -5.83 -20.45
C THR A 291 7.42 -6.13 -19.09
N ILE A 292 6.67 -5.17 -18.56
CA ILE A 292 5.72 -5.39 -17.49
C ILE A 292 4.33 -4.98 -17.97
N THR A 293 3.28 -5.44 -17.32
CA THR A 293 1.92 -4.98 -17.64
C THR A 293 1.23 -4.51 -16.38
N VAL A 294 0.75 -3.27 -16.42
CA VAL A 294 0.23 -2.54 -15.26
C VAL A 294 -1.26 -2.33 -15.47
N LYS A 295 -2.07 -2.72 -14.48
CA LYS A 295 -3.48 -2.32 -14.38
C LYS A 295 -3.57 -1.11 -13.45
N ALA A 296 -4.16 -0.03 -13.94
CA ALA A 296 -4.52 1.13 -13.16
C ALA A 296 -5.56 0.72 -12.11
N ILE A 297 -5.24 0.99 -10.84
CA ILE A 297 -6.15 0.71 -9.73
C ILE A 297 -6.79 2.04 -9.35
N PRO A 298 -8.10 2.08 -9.02
CA PRO A 298 -8.71 3.26 -8.40
C PRO A 298 -7.84 3.78 -7.24
N ASP A 299 -7.59 5.08 -7.22
CA ASP A 299 -6.77 5.78 -6.21
C ASP A 299 -5.29 5.33 -6.13
N GLY A 300 -4.83 4.47 -7.04
CA GLY A 300 -3.46 3.98 -7.08
C GLY A 300 -2.48 4.99 -7.68
N VAL A 301 -1.57 5.54 -6.88
CA VAL A 301 -0.61 6.58 -7.35
C VAL A 301 0.27 6.08 -8.50
N VAL A 302 1.06 5.02 -8.27
CA VAL A 302 2.05 4.52 -9.25
C VAL A 302 1.38 3.91 -10.47
N SER A 303 0.32 3.13 -10.29
CA SER A 303 -0.35 2.45 -11.40
C SER A 303 -1.06 3.43 -12.32
N ASN A 304 -1.69 4.48 -11.78
CA ASN A 304 -2.25 5.55 -12.62
C ASN A 304 -1.14 6.35 -13.30
N HIS A 305 -0.06 6.70 -12.61
CA HIS A 305 1.05 7.41 -13.23
C HIS A 305 1.65 6.62 -14.41
N LEU A 306 1.93 5.33 -14.24
CA LEU A 306 2.48 4.48 -15.28
C LEU A 306 1.54 4.29 -16.49
N VAL A 307 0.23 4.12 -16.25
CA VAL A 307 -0.73 3.81 -17.31
C VAL A 307 -1.27 5.07 -18.00
N ARG A 308 -1.39 6.20 -17.28
CA ARG A 308 -2.10 7.40 -17.77
C ARG A 308 -1.19 8.58 -18.07
N GLU A 309 -0.04 8.69 -17.41
CA GLU A 309 0.79 9.90 -17.45
C GLU A 309 2.18 9.67 -18.05
N ALA A 310 2.78 8.51 -17.78
CA ALA A 310 4.11 8.15 -18.24
C ALA A 310 4.19 8.13 -19.76
N ARG A 311 5.39 8.37 -20.30
CA ARG A 311 5.65 8.45 -21.74
C ARG A 311 6.91 7.68 -22.09
N ALA A 312 7.02 7.30 -23.36
CA ALA A 312 8.28 6.87 -23.92
C ALA A 312 9.36 7.93 -23.66
N GLY A 313 10.51 7.49 -23.17
CA GLY A 313 11.63 8.31 -22.72
C GLY A 313 11.71 8.50 -21.20
N THR A 314 10.64 8.27 -20.44
CA THR A 314 10.63 8.35 -18.97
C THR A 314 11.68 7.41 -18.38
N VAL A 315 12.50 7.92 -17.46
CA VAL A 315 13.46 7.14 -16.70
C VAL A 315 12.82 6.73 -15.38
N ILE A 316 12.94 5.45 -15.06
CA ILE A 316 12.40 4.82 -13.85
C ILE A 316 13.53 4.13 -13.10
N GLN A 317 13.38 3.97 -11.79
CA GLN A 317 14.29 3.14 -11.01
C GLN A 317 13.84 1.69 -11.03
N LEU A 318 14.79 0.76 -10.98
CA LEU A 318 14.54 -0.67 -11.03
C LEU A 318 15.33 -1.36 -9.91
N ASP A 319 14.74 -2.38 -9.31
CA ASP A 319 15.50 -3.44 -8.64
C ASP A 319 15.85 -4.57 -9.63
N GLN A 320 16.65 -5.55 -9.19
CA GLN A 320 16.80 -6.80 -9.95
C GLN A 320 15.50 -7.62 -9.90
N ALA A 321 15.28 -8.45 -10.91
CA ALA A 321 14.17 -9.41 -10.87
C ALA A 321 14.30 -10.35 -9.66
N THR A 322 13.17 -10.61 -9.02
CA THR A 322 13.06 -11.53 -7.88
C THR A 322 11.67 -12.17 -7.85
N GLY A 323 11.44 -13.10 -6.93
CA GLY A 323 10.18 -13.81 -6.77
C GLY A 323 10.32 -15.31 -6.99
N GLU A 324 9.41 -16.04 -6.36
CA GLU A 324 9.39 -17.51 -6.30
C GLU A 324 8.28 -18.12 -7.17
N PHE A 325 7.44 -17.29 -7.80
CA PHE A 325 6.37 -17.73 -8.70
C PHE A 325 6.92 -18.16 -10.08
N VAL A 326 7.82 -19.13 -10.08
CA VAL A 326 8.51 -19.65 -11.28
C VAL A 326 8.23 -21.14 -11.45
N LEU A 327 8.37 -21.66 -12.68
CA LEU A 327 8.26 -23.10 -12.90
C LEU A 327 9.56 -23.80 -12.47
N PRO A 328 9.48 -24.98 -11.81
CA PRO A 328 10.65 -25.79 -11.54
C PRO A 328 11.25 -26.34 -12.84
N THR A 329 12.52 -26.75 -12.79
CA THR A 329 13.20 -27.43 -13.90
C THR A 329 13.54 -28.87 -13.49
N PRO A 330 12.99 -29.90 -14.15
CA PRO A 330 12.05 -29.84 -15.28
C PRO A 330 10.65 -29.37 -14.87
N ALA A 331 9.91 -28.79 -15.82
CA ALA A 331 8.53 -28.36 -15.59
C ALA A 331 7.60 -29.56 -15.32
N PRO A 332 6.55 -29.38 -14.50
CA PRO A 332 5.54 -30.41 -14.27
C PRO A 332 4.85 -30.85 -15.57
N ARG A 333 4.42 -32.12 -15.61
CA ARG A 333 3.77 -32.69 -16.79
C ARG A 333 2.38 -32.10 -17.06
N ARG A 334 1.65 -31.72 -16.01
CA ARG A 334 0.32 -31.11 -16.10
C ARG A 334 0.27 -29.86 -15.23
N LEU A 335 -0.04 -28.75 -15.87
CA LEU A 335 -0.10 -27.44 -15.25
C LEU A 335 -1.53 -26.92 -15.25
N LEU A 336 -1.86 -26.23 -14.16
CA LEU A 336 -3.06 -25.42 -14.05
C LEU A 336 -2.67 -24.00 -13.65
N PHE A 337 -3.13 -23.02 -14.40
CA PHE A 337 -3.07 -21.62 -14.02
C PHE A 337 -4.47 -21.13 -13.64
N VAL A 338 -4.65 -20.63 -12.42
CA VAL A 338 -5.91 -20.01 -11.98
C VAL A 338 -5.66 -18.54 -11.68
N THR A 339 -6.21 -17.66 -12.50
CA THR A 339 -5.88 -16.23 -12.40
C THR A 339 -7.11 -15.34 -12.43
N ALA A 340 -6.98 -14.13 -11.86
CA ALA A 340 -8.04 -13.13 -11.94
C ALA A 340 -7.48 -11.71 -12.11
N GLY A 341 -8.08 -10.93 -13.01
CA GLY A 341 -7.68 -9.56 -13.30
C GLY A 341 -6.20 -9.45 -13.69
N SER A 342 -5.44 -8.55 -13.06
CA SER A 342 -4.01 -8.42 -13.34
C SER A 342 -3.18 -9.64 -12.92
N GLY A 343 -3.73 -10.59 -12.15
CA GLY A 343 -3.04 -11.83 -11.76
C GLY A 343 -2.60 -12.72 -12.93
N ILE A 344 -3.06 -12.43 -14.15
CA ILE A 344 -2.58 -13.10 -15.36
C ILE A 344 -1.13 -12.75 -15.73
N THR A 345 -0.57 -11.64 -15.24
CA THR A 345 0.73 -11.13 -15.69
C THR A 345 1.92 -12.08 -15.50
N PRO A 346 2.16 -12.71 -14.32
CA PRO A 346 3.26 -13.64 -14.15
C PRO A 346 3.06 -14.90 -15.00
N VAL A 347 1.81 -15.37 -15.09
CA VAL A 347 1.43 -16.49 -15.96
C VAL A 347 1.68 -16.17 -17.43
N MET A 348 1.40 -14.95 -17.89
CA MET A 348 1.70 -14.56 -19.26
C MET A 348 3.21 -14.54 -19.54
N GLY A 349 4.02 -14.10 -18.57
CA GLY A 349 5.48 -14.21 -18.66
C GLY A 349 5.93 -15.66 -18.85
N ILE A 350 5.37 -16.59 -18.07
CA ILE A 350 5.61 -18.04 -18.19
C ILE A 350 5.15 -18.56 -19.56
N LEU A 351 3.92 -18.28 -19.98
CA LEU A 351 3.34 -18.79 -21.22
C LEU A 351 4.09 -18.29 -22.46
N ARG A 352 4.43 -16.99 -22.53
CA ARG A 352 5.22 -16.43 -23.64
C ARG A 352 6.61 -17.07 -23.75
N SER A 353 7.15 -17.57 -22.64
CA SER A 353 8.48 -18.17 -22.59
C SER A 353 8.45 -19.68 -22.89
N TYR A 354 7.48 -20.40 -22.36
CA TYR A 354 7.54 -21.86 -22.27
C TYR A 354 6.38 -22.60 -22.93
N ALA A 355 5.32 -21.93 -23.41
CA ALA A 355 4.12 -22.62 -23.90
C ALA A 355 4.40 -23.66 -25.01
N ALA A 356 5.46 -23.49 -25.80
CA ALA A 356 5.85 -24.47 -26.81
C ALA A 356 6.47 -25.76 -26.25
N GLU A 357 7.01 -25.72 -25.03
CA GLU A 357 7.72 -26.81 -24.34
C GLU A 357 6.86 -27.53 -23.29
N LEU A 358 5.78 -26.89 -22.83
CA LEU A 358 4.87 -27.44 -21.86
C LEU A 358 3.95 -28.50 -22.49
N ALA A 359 3.72 -29.59 -21.76
CA ALA A 359 3.02 -30.77 -22.29
C ALA A 359 1.49 -30.68 -22.20
N ASP A 360 0.96 -30.21 -21.06
CA ASP A 360 -0.47 -30.11 -20.79
C ASP A 360 -0.70 -28.91 -19.86
N VAL A 361 -1.33 -27.86 -20.39
CA VAL A 361 -1.55 -26.59 -19.70
C VAL A 361 -3.01 -26.21 -19.76
N VAL A 362 -3.63 -26.04 -18.59
CA VAL A 362 -4.97 -25.46 -18.46
C VAL A 362 -4.86 -24.07 -17.84
N VAL A 363 -5.59 -23.10 -18.41
CA VAL A 363 -5.67 -21.74 -17.89
C VAL A 363 -7.14 -21.43 -17.61
N VAL A 364 -7.47 -21.15 -16.35
CA VAL A 364 -8.77 -20.62 -15.94
C VAL A 364 -8.56 -19.18 -15.51
N HIS A 365 -9.13 -18.23 -16.25
CA HIS A 365 -8.94 -16.80 -16.03
C HIS A 365 -10.27 -16.07 -15.80
N SER A 366 -10.36 -15.31 -14.71
CA SER A 366 -11.54 -14.49 -14.40
C SER A 366 -11.30 -13.00 -14.66
N ALA A 367 -12.24 -12.34 -15.33
CA ALA A 367 -12.27 -10.89 -15.51
C ALA A 367 -13.72 -10.38 -15.53
N PRO A 368 -14.01 -9.10 -15.25
CA PRO A 368 -15.38 -8.56 -15.27
C PRO A 368 -16.12 -8.82 -16.58
N SER A 369 -15.52 -8.41 -17.70
CA SER A 369 -16.03 -8.64 -19.04
C SER A 369 -14.95 -9.12 -20.00
N ARG A 370 -15.33 -9.45 -21.24
CA ARG A 370 -14.40 -9.80 -22.32
C ARG A 370 -13.40 -8.67 -22.63
N ALA A 371 -13.81 -7.41 -22.48
CA ALA A 371 -12.96 -6.26 -22.73
C ALA A 371 -11.92 -6.04 -21.63
N ASP A 372 -12.11 -6.65 -20.46
CA ASP A 372 -11.23 -6.53 -19.30
C ASP A 372 -10.20 -7.67 -19.20
N VAL A 373 -10.25 -8.63 -20.14
CA VAL A 373 -9.28 -9.72 -20.21
C VAL A 373 -7.95 -9.16 -20.73
N ILE A 374 -7.03 -8.90 -19.82
CA ILE A 374 -5.65 -8.50 -20.14
C ILE A 374 -5.00 -9.64 -20.93
N PHE A 375 -4.35 -9.32 -22.06
CA PHE A 375 -3.81 -10.27 -23.04
C PHE A 375 -4.85 -11.19 -23.71
N GLY A 376 -6.12 -10.78 -23.77
CA GLY A 376 -7.18 -11.63 -24.33
C GLY A 376 -6.91 -12.12 -25.76
N ALA A 377 -6.23 -11.32 -26.59
CA ALA A 377 -5.82 -11.73 -27.94
C ALA A 377 -4.73 -12.80 -27.90
N ASP A 378 -3.63 -12.57 -27.17
CA ASP A 378 -2.53 -13.52 -27.05
C ASP A 378 -2.96 -14.86 -26.45
N LEU A 379 -3.81 -14.83 -25.42
CA LEU A 379 -4.36 -16.05 -24.82
C LEU A 379 -5.23 -16.84 -25.80
N ALA A 380 -6.03 -16.14 -26.61
CA ALA A 380 -6.84 -16.76 -27.65
C ALA A 380 -5.98 -17.37 -28.77
N GLU A 381 -4.86 -16.72 -29.13
CA GLU A 381 -3.90 -17.25 -30.09
C GLU A 381 -3.21 -18.52 -29.55
N LEU A 382 -2.72 -18.51 -28.31
CA LEU A 382 -2.15 -19.69 -27.66
C LEU A 382 -3.15 -20.86 -27.59
N ALA A 383 -4.43 -20.57 -27.34
CA ALA A 383 -5.48 -21.58 -27.32
C ALA A 383 -5.79 -22.10 -28.74
N ALA A 384 -5.80 -21.23 -29.75
CA ALA A 384 -6.02 -21.61 -31.15
C ALA A 384 -4.87 -22.47 -31.72
N ASP A 385 -3.66 -22.28 -31.21
CA ASP A 385 -2.47 -23.07 -31.55
C ASP A 385 -2.34 -24.36 -30.71
N ASP A 386 -3.38 -24.75 -29.98
CA ASP A 386 -3.42 -25.93 -29.09
C ASP A 386 -2.29 -25.93 -28.03
N ARG A 387 -1.75 -24.76 -27.66
CA ARG A 387 -0.69 -24.62 -26.63
C ARG A 387 -1.24 -24.64 -25.22
N ILE A 388 -2.48 -24.16 -25.04
CA ILE A 388 -3.17 -24.14 -23.76
C ILE A 388 -4.64 -24.52 -23.95
N THR A 389 -5.25 -25.10 -22.92
CA THR A 389 -6.71 -25.16 -22.79
C THR A 389 -7.17 -23.95 -21.98
N LEU A 390 -7.80 -22.98 -22.64
CA LEU A 390 -8.23 -21.73 -22.03
C LEU A 390 -9.72 -21.75 -21.67
N THR A 391 -10.04 -21.39 -20.42
CA THR A 391 -11.39 -21.02 -19.99
C THR A 391 -11.37 -19.61 -19.40
N THR A 392 -12.13 -18.70 -20.01
CA THR A 392 -12.35 -17.35 -19.46
C THR A 392 -13.70 -17.27 -18.79
N ILE A 393 -13.76 -16.69 -17.59
CA ILE A 393 -14.99 -16.45 -16.82
C ILE A 393 -15.22 -14.94 -16.77
N HIS A 394 -16.37 -14.51 -17.29
CA HIS A 394 -16.77 -13.10 -17.28
C HIS A 394 -17.67 -12.83 -16.08
N THR A 395 -17.09 -12.33 -14.99
CA THR A 395 -17.75 -12.32 -13.67
C THR A 395 -19.02 -11.47 -13.61
N ASP A 396 -19.12 -10.44 -14.44
CA ASP A 396 -20.32 -9.59 -14.49
C ASP A 396 -21.54 -10.35 -15.04
N ALA A 397 -21.31 -11.34 -15.90
CA ALA A 397 -22.37 -12.13 -16.54
C ALA A 397 -22.52 -13.52 -15.91
N GLU A 398 -21.42 -14.12 -15.45
CA GLU A 398 -21.35 -15.52 -15.06
C GLU A 398 -21.12 -15.74 -13.56
N GLY A 399 -20.94 -14.67 -12.79
CA GLY A 399 -20.58 -14.73 -11.38
C GLY A 399 -19.10 -15.03 -11.13
N LEU A 400 -18.70 -14.98 -9.85
CA LEU A 400 -17.33 -15.27 -9.42
C LEU A 400 -16.99 -16.76 -9.60
N LEU A 401 -15.71 -17.07 -9.82
CA LEU A 401 -15.22 -18.44 -9.79
C LEU A 401 -15.30 -18.98 -8.36
N ASP A 402 -16.03 -20.06 -8.18
CA ASP A 402 -16.02 -20.87 -6.96
C ASP A 402 -15.31 -22.21 -7.18
N THR A 403 -15.11 -22.94 -6.10
CA THR A 403 -14.42 -24.23 -6.09
C THR A 403 -15.18 -25.32 -6.86
N GLU A 404 -16.50 -25.38 -6.74
CA GLU A 404 -17.34 -26.37 -7.40
C GLU A 404 -17.28 -26.20 -8.93
N ARG A 405 -17.32 -24.96 -9.39
CA ARG A 405 -17.14 -24.60 -10.80
C ARG A 405 -15.74 -24.96 -11.27
N LEU A 406 -14.71 -24.70 -10.48
CA LEU A 406 -13.34 -25.06 -10.83
C LEU A 406 -13.19 -26.57 -11.06
N GLU A 407 -13.75 -27.41 -10.18
CA GLU A 407 -13.72 -28.87 -10.33
C GLU A 407 -14.49 -29.36 -11.56
N ARG A 408 -15.60 -28.71 -11.91
CA ARG A 408 -16.32 -29.03 -13.16
C ARG A 408 -15.51 -28.67 -14.40
N LEU A 409 -14.76 -27.56 -14.36
CA LEU A 409 -13.94 -27.10 -15.46
C LEU A 409 -12.64 -27.92 -15.60
N VAL A 410 -12.10 -28.39 -14.48
CA VAL A 410 -10.83 -29.13 -14.42
C VAL A 410 -11.03 -30.43 -13.61
N PRO A 411 -11.63 -31.47 -14.20
CA PRO A 411 -11.95 -32.70 -13.47
C PRO A 411 -10.73 -33.48 -12.95
N ASP A 412 -9.55 -33.25 -13.54
CA ASP A 412 -8.27 -33.85 -13.13
C ASP A 412 -7.46 -32.93 -12.20
N LEU A 413 -8.12 -32.03 -11.46
CA LEU A 413 -7.52 -31.04 -10.58
C LEU A 413 -6.41 -31.59 -9.68
N ALA A 414 -6.67 -32.73 -9.04
CA ALA A 414 -5.73 -33.37 -8.12
C ALA A 414 -4.43 -33.87 -8.79
N GLU A 415 -4.41 -34.01 -10.12
CA GLU A 415 -3.24 -34.47 -10.89
C GLU A 415 -2.38 -33.31 -11.42
N ARG A 416 -2.81 -32.05 -11.23
CA ARG A 416 -2.15 -30.86 -11.79
C ARG A 416 -1.38 -30.08 -10.72
N GLU A 417 -0.18 -29.64 -11.08
CA GLU A 417 0.53 -28.60 -10.32
C GLU A 417 -0.07 -27.23 -10.67
N THR A 418 -0.44 -26.46 -9.66
CA THR A 418 -1.28 -25.26 -9.79
C THR A 418 -0.54 -23.99 -9.42
N TRP A 419 -0.57 -23.00 -10.31
CA TRP A 419 -0.10 -21.64 -10.06
C TRP A 419 -1.30 -20.71 -10.04
N ALA A 420 -1.53 -20.03 -8.92
CA ALA A 420 -2.66 -19.13 -8.76
C ALA A 420 -2.23 -17.71 -8.41
N CYS A 421 -2.83 -16.72 -9.08
CA CYS A 421 -2.54 -15.31 -8.81
C CYS A 421 -3.78 -14.45 -9.04
N GLY A 422 -4.13 -13.60 -8.08
CA GLY A 422 -5.35 -12.80 -8.14
C GLY A 422 -5.71 -12.11 -6.82
N PRO A 423 -6.97 -11.67 -6.66
CA PRO A 423 -7.47 -11.09 -5.42
C PRO A 423 -7.39 -12.07 -4.25
N THR A 424 -7.15 -11.54 -3.04
CA THR A 424 -6.99 -12.31 -1.80
C THR A 424 -8.09 -13.34 -1.60
N GLY A 425 -9.37 -12.95 -1.74
CA GLY A 425 -10.49 -13.87 -1.53
C GLY A 425 -10.56 -15.06 -2.50
N LEU A 426 -10.01 -14.93 -3.73
CA LEU A 426 -9.88 -16.08 -4.62
C LEU A 426 -8.76 -17.01 -4.14
N LEU A 427 -7.62 -16.45 -3.76
CA LEU A 427 -6.45 -17.23 -3.34
C LEU A 427 -6.71 -17.99 -2.04
N ASP A 428 -7.34 -17.35 -1.05
CA ASP A 428 -7.73 -17.99 0.22
C ASP A 428 -8.66 -19.18 -0.04
N LEU A 429 -9.67 -19.00 -0.90
CA LEU A 429 -10.61 -20.05 -1.29
C LEU A 429 -9.92 -21.23 -1.97
N LEU A 430 -8.90 -20.98 -2.81
CA LEU A 430 -8.14 -22.05 -3.47
C LEU A 430 -7.21 -22.77 -2.49
N GLU A 431 -6.49 -22.05 -1.64
CA GLU A 431 -5.60 -22.63 -0.63
C GLU A 431 -6.39 -23.53 0.34
N GLU A 432 -7.53 -23.05 0.84
CA GLU A 432 -8.44 -23.85 1.68
C GLU A 432 -8.93 -25.11 0.96
N HIS A 433 -9.28 -25.00 -0.32
CA HIS A 433 -9.78 -26.12 -1.11
C HIS A 433 -8.72 -27.20 -1.35
N TRP A 434 -7.47 -26.80 -1.62
CA TRP A 434 -6.34 -27.72 -1.81
C TRP A 434 -5.96 -28.40 -0.49
N ALA A 435 -5.97 -27.64 0.61
CA ALA A 435 -5.72 -28.17 1.95
C ALA A 435 -6.78 -29.21 2.35
N ALA A 436 -8.07 -28.91 2.16
CA ALA A 436 -9.17 -29.82 2.48
C ALA A 436 -9.12 -31.15 1.73
N ARG A 437 -8.47 -31.19 0.56
CA ARG A 437 -8.33 -32.41 -0.26
C ARG A 437 -6.96 -33.10 -0.12
N GLY A 438 -6.06 -32.56 0.70
CA GLY A 438 -4.79 -33.19 1.03
C GLY A 438 -3.72 -33.07 -0.05
N PHE A 439 -3.74 -32.01 -0.86
CA PHE A 439 -2.70 -31.72 -1.86
C PHE A 439 -2.26 -30.24 -1.86
N ALA A 440 -2.19 -29.64 -0.66
CA ALA A 440 -1.74 -28.26 -0.44
C ALA A 440 -0.32 -27.96 -0.96
N ASP A 441 0.53 -28.98 -1.08
CA ASP A 441 1.87 -28.88 -1.65
C ASP A 441 1.90 -28.60 -3.17
N ARG A 442 0.75 -28.74 -3.84
CA ARG A 442 0.61 -28.59 -5.30
C ARG A 442 0.01 -27.25 -5.74
N ILE A 443 -0.19 -26.32 -4.82
CA ILE A 443 -0.64 -24.97 -5.14
C ILE A 443 0.42 -23.94 -4.75
N HIS A 444 0.80 -23.13 -5.73
CA HIS A 444 1.76 -22.04 -5.61
C HIS A 444 1.01 -20.74 -5.83
N THR A 445 0.96 -19.86 -4.83
CA THR A 445 0.19 -18.61 -4.90
C THR A 445 1.07 -17.37 -4.92
N GLU A 446 0.67 -16.34 -5.67
CA GLU A 446 1.29 -15.01 -5.62
C GLU A 446 0.24 -13.94 -5.38
N ARG A 447 0.49 -13.09 -4.36
CA ARG A 447 -0.44 -12.05 -3.87
C ARG A 447 0.10 -10.66 -4.23
N PHE A 448 -0.69 -9.85 -4.94
CA PHE A 448 -0.27 -8.52 -5.42
C PHE A 448 -0.63 -7.35 -4.50
N ARG A 449 -1.51 -7.57 -3.53
CA ARG A 449 -1.76 -6.57 -2.48
C ARG A 449 -0.93 -6.93 -1.27
N PRO A 450 -0.14 -5.99 -0.73
CA PRO A 450 0.53 -6.21 0.54
C PRO A 450 -0.52 -6.47 1.61
N THR A 451 -0.18 -7.36 2.55
CA THR A 451 -0.87 -7.50 3.82
C THR A 451 -1.09 -6.12 4.40
N ILE A 452 -2.35 -5.77 4.71
CA ILE A 452 -2.66 -4.48 5.32
C ILE A 452 -1.88 -4.44 6.63
N VAL A 453 -0.91 -3.53 6.73
CA VAL A 453 -0.22 -3.27 7.98
C VAL A 453 -1.24 -2.63 8.91
N VAL A 454 -1.78 -3.41 9.84
CA VAL A 454 -2.71 -2.91 10.85
C VAL A 454 -1.93 -2.03 11.79
N THR A 455 -2.27 -0.74 11.84
CA THR A 455 -1.60 0.20 12.72
C THR A 455 -2.17 0.12 14.13
N GLY A 456 -1.30 -0.09 15.13
CA GLY A 456 -1.67 -0.21 16.55
C GLY A 456 -0.86 0.72 17.46
N GLU A 457 -1.07 0.60 18.79
CA GLU A 457 -0.30 1.32 19.83
C GLU A 457 0.96 0.55 20.26
N GLY A 458 1.69 0.02 19.28
CA GLY A 458 2.85 -0.83 19.50
C GLY A 458 2.85 -2.03 18.56
N GLY A 459 3.85 -2.89 18.73
CA GLY A 459 3.95 -4.13 17.99
C GLY A 459 5.33 -4.76 18.07
N ARG A 460 5.43 -5.93 17.45
CA ARG A 460 6.66 -6.69 17.34
C ARG A 460 7.65 -6.02 16.40
N VAL A 461 8.83 -5.69 16.88
CA VAL A 461 9.93 -5.12 16.11
C VAL A 461 11.00 -6.20 15.91
N SER A 462 11.25 -6.58 14.66
CA SER A 462 12.28 -7.56 14.31
C SER A 462 13.47 -6.90 13.61
N PHE A 463 14.68 -7.17 14.09
CA PHE A 463 15.94 -6.69 13.53
C PHE A 463 16.55 -7.80 12.67
N THR A 464 16.51 -7.63 11.35
CA THR A 464 16.65 -8.77 10.42
C THR A 464 18.06 -9.34 10.35
N ARG A 465 19.11 -8.57 10.65
CA ARG A 465 20.50 -9.08 10.57
C ARG A 465 20.98 -9.59 11.93
N SER A 466 20.51 -9.00 13.03
CA SER A 466 20.79 -9.53 14.38
C SER A 466 19.92 -10.75 14.73
N GLY A 467 18.80 -10.94 14.03
CA GLY A 467 17.82 -12.00 14.34
C GLY A 467 17.03 -11.74 15.63
N THR A 468 17.23 -10.59 16.28
CA THR A 468 16.56 -10.24 17.54
C THR A 468 15.16 -9.71 17.25
N THR A 469 14.21 -10.07 18.10
CA THR A 469 12.83 -9.57 18.05
C THR A 469 12.42 -9.07 19.43
N VAL A 470 11.77 -7.91 19.46
CA VAL A 470 11.36 -7.21 20.69
C VAL A 470 9.89 -6.82 20.56
N GLU A 471 9.11 -6.97 21.62
CA GLU A 471 7.78 -6.35 21.70
C GLU A 471 7.95 -4.91 22.20
N ALA A 472 7.52 -3.93 21.41
CA ALA A 472 7.64 -2.52 21.73
C ALA A 472 6.27 -1.85 21.79
N ASP A 473 6.09 -0.94 22.75
CA ASP A 473 4.91 -0.09 22.80
C ASP A 473 4.97 1.06 21.77
N GLY A 474 3.87 1.77 21.59
CA GLY A 474 3.76 2.90 20.67
C GLY A 474 4.37 4.22 21.17
N ALA A 475 5.02 4.23 22.35
CA ALA A 475 5.55 5.43 23.00
C ALA A 475 7.07 5.43 23.12
N THR A 476 7.69 4.25 23.15
CA THR A 476 9.12 4.06 23.32
C THR A 476 9.83 4.12 21.97
N PRO A 477 10.89 4.94 21.83
CA PRO A 477 11.69 4.93 20.62
C PRO A 477 12.25 3.53 20.34
N ILE A 478 12.16 3.10 19.08
CA ILE A 478 12.68 1.81 18.62
C ILE A 478 14.16 1.66 18.98
N LEU A 479 14.94 2.75 18.95
CA LEU A 479 16.32 2.76 19.39
C LEU A 479 16.47 2.28 20.83
N ASP A 480 15.65 2.81 21.74
CA ASP A 480 15.75 2.52 23.17
C ASP A 480 15.24 1.09 23.47
N ALA A 481 14.16 0.66 22.78
CA ALA A 481 13.66 -0.71 22.88
C ALA A 481 14.70 -1.75 22.40
N ALA A 482 15.42 -1.44 21.32
CA ALA A 482 16.47 -2.30 20.78
C ALA A 482 17.70 -2.37 21.70
N GLU A 483 18.16 -1.22 22.22
CA GLU A 483 19.29 -1.16 23.15
C GLU A 483 18.99 -1.89 24.47
N ALA A 484 17.76 -1.77 24.99
CA ALA A 484 17.32 -2.51 26.16
C ALA A 484 17.33 -4.04 25.95
N ALA A 485 17.12 -4.47 24.70
CA ALA A 485 17.22 -5.88 24.28
C ALA A 485 18.65 -6.31 23.91
N GLY A 486 19.65 -5.44 24.09
CA GLY A 486 21.06 -5.76 23.81
C GLY A 486 21.47 -5.62 22.34
N VAL A 487 20.64 -5.03 21.49
CA VAL A 487 20.97 -4.77 20.08
C VAL A 487 21.84 -3.51 20.00
N LEU A 488 23.05 -3.64 19.45
CA LEU A 488 23.96 -2.51 19.26
C LEU A 488 23.49 -1.64 18.09
N MET A 489 22.70 -0.62 18.37
CA MET A 489 22.09 0.24 17.36
C MET A 489 22.96 1.43 16.95
N PRO A 490 22.89 1.90 15.69
CA PRO A 490 23.43 3.20 15.30
C PRO A 490 22.72 4.30 16.08
N SER A 491 23.48 5.16 16.75
CA SER A 491 22.94 6.21 17.60
C SER A 491 23.71 7.52 17.44
N GLY A 492 23.12 8.61 17.93
CA GLY A 492 23.68 9.95 17.84
C GLY A 492 22.95 10.90 18.78
N CYS A 493 22.29 11.92 18.25
CA CYS A 493 21.62 12.97 19.04
C CYS A 493 20.40 12.50 19.84
N ARG A 494 19.79 11.35 19.49
CA ARG A 494 18.55 10.80 20.08
C ARG A 494 17.33 11.75 20.06
N MET A 495 17.34 12.75 19.20
CA MET A 495 16.27 13.76 19.08
C MET A 495 15.87 14.00 17.61
N GLY A 496 16.34 13.15 16.69
CA GLY A 496 15.95 13.18 15.28
C GLY A 496 16.59 14.28 14.43
N ILE A 497 17.76 14.81 14.83
CA ILE A 497 18.43 15.96 14.18
C ILE A 497 19.70 15.55 13.43
N CYS A 498 20.49 14.60 13.97
CA CYS A 498 21.80 14.25 13.41
C CYS A 498 21.76 13.11 12.38
N PHE A 499 20.62 12.44 12.22
CA PHE A 499 20.42 11.31 11.31
C PHE A 499 21.35 10.09 11.50
N GLY A 500 22.11 10.03 12.59
CA GLY A 500 22.99 8.88 12.91
C GLY A 500 22.24 7.59 13.27
N CYS A 501 20.95 7.71 13.62
CA CYS A 501 20.07 6.59 13.98
C CYS A 501 19.20 6.10 12.79
N VAL A 502 19.55 6.48 11.55
CA VAL A 502 18.74 6.15 10.37
C VAL A 502 18.96 4.71 9.95
N LEU A 503 17.87 3.94 9.87
CA LEU A 503 17.88 2.56 9.39
C LEU A 503 16.74 2.30 8.39
N PRO A 504 16.87 1.31 7.49
CA PRO A 504 15.80 0.92 6.58
C PRO A 504 14.71 0.12 7.31
N LEU A 505 13.47 0.62 7.26
CA LEU A 505 12.25 -0.15 7.54
C LEU A 505 11.92 -1.00 6.31
N ARG A 506 11.98 -2.33 6.47
CA ARG A 506 11.76 -3.32 5.42
C ARG A 506 10.30 -3.67 5.24
N GLU A 507 9.54 -3.65 6.33
CA GLU A 507 8.12 -3.98 6.38
C GLU A 507 7.52 -3.46 7.69
N GLY A 508 6.22 -3.17 7.70
CA GLY A 508 5.46 -2.77 8.88
C GLY A 508 5.19 -1.29 9.00
N ALA A 509 4.80 -0.85 10.20
CA ALA A 509 4.45 0.54 10.49
C ALA A 509 5.21 1.09 11.69
N VAL A 510 5.67 2.32 11.57
CA VAL A 510 6.27 3.09 12.66
C VAL A 510 5.63 4.47 12.75
N ARG A 511 5.63 5.05 13.96
CA ARG A 511 5.08 6.37 14.24
C ARG A 511 6.21 7.32 14.65
N ASP A 512 6.28 8.49 14.04
CA ASP A 512 7.16 9.57 14.53
C ASP A 512 6.56 10.15 15.82
N LEU A 513 7.28 10.07 16.93
CA LEU A 513 6.83 10.49 18.25
C LEU A 513 6.67 12.01 18.40
N ARG A 514 7.21 12.81 17.47
CA ARG A 514 7.16 14.28 17.54
C ARG A 514 5.86 14.84 16.98
N ASN A 515 5.32 14.19 15.94
CA ASN A 515 4.16 14.69 15.19
C ASN A 515 3.06 13.63 15.01
N GLY A 516 3.29 12.38 15.40
CA GLY A 516 2.35 11.27 15.27
C GLY A 516 2.24 10.68 13.87
N GLU A 517 3.05 11.15 12.91
CA GLU A 517 3.00 10.73 11.51
C GLU A 517 3.37 9.25 11.36
N LEU A 518 2.59 8.54 10.56
CA LEU A 518 2.78 7.12 10.32
C LEU A 518 3.60 6.91 9.06
N THR A 519 4.71 6.16 9.21
CA THR A 519 5.49 5.64 8.11
C THR A 519 5.22 4.15 8.00
N THR A 520 4.78 3.71 6.82
CA THR A 520 4.57 2.29 6.53
C THR A 520 5.55 1.81 5.48
N ALA A 521 5.91 0.53 5.56
CA ALA A 521 6.73 -0.19 4.62
C ALA A 521 6.06 -1.54 4.34
N VAL A 522 6.14 -2.02 3.11
CA VAL A 522 5.69 -3.36 2.72
C VAL A 522 6.91 -4.22 2.40
N PRO A 523 6.83 -5.57 2.48
CA PRO A 523 7.99 -6.42 2.26
C PRO A 523 8.75 -6.04 0.98
N GLY A 524 10.06 -5.82 1.12
CA GLY A 524 10.95 -5.37 0.04
C GLY A 524 11.17 -3.86 -0.01
N ASP A 525 10.46 -3.07 0.80
CA ASP A 525 10.78 -1.65 0.99
C ASP A 525 12.11 -1.45 1.74
N GLY A 526 12.49 -0.19 1.91
CA GLY A 526 13.68 0.24 2.62
C GLY A 526 13.53 1.68 3.07
N VAL A 527 12.35 2.03 3.59
CA VAL A 527 12.03 3.40 3.97
C VAL A 527 12.96 3.80 5.11
N ARG A 528 13.71 4.87 4.92
CA ARG A 528 14.65 5.34 5.94
C ARG A 528 13.89 5.98 7.09
N ILE A 529 13.97 5.38 8.26
CA ILE A 529 13.36 5.86 9.50
C ILE A 529 14.43 6.25 10.51
N GLN A 530 14.14 7.19 11.39
CA GLN A 530 15.03 7.57 12.49
C GLN A 530 14.60 6.82 13.75
N THR A 531 15.27 5.70 14.07
CA THR A 531 14.86 4.80 15.17
C THR A 531 14.79 5.49 16.54
N CYS A 532 15.53 6.59 16.71
CA CYS A 532 15.57 7.37 17.93
C CYS A 532 14.37 8.30 18.16
N ILE A 533 13.48 8.45 17.18
CA ILE A 533 12.24 9.24 17.30
C ILE A 533 11.02 8.49 16.73
N SER A 534 11.23 7.28 16.21
CA SER A 534 10.17 6.43 15.70
C SER A 534 9.83 5.35 16.73
N ALA A 535 8.55 5.15 17.03
CA ALA A 535 8.03 4.04 17.83
C ALA A 535 7.30 3.02 16.95
N ALA A 536 7.11 1.80 17.46
CA ALA A 536 6.34 0.78 16.74
C ALA A 536 4.87 1.21 16.62
N ALA A 537 4.31 1.11 15.42
CA ALA A 537 2.91 1.40 15.17
C ALA A 537 2.20 0.17 14.62
N GLY A 538 2.69 -1.02 14.93
CA GLY A 538 2.32 -2.31 14.35
C GLY A 538 3.57 -3.21 14.28
N ALA A 539 3.39 -4.47 13.86
CA ALA A 539 4.53 -5.34 13.61
C ALA A 539 5.42 -4.75 12.50
N CYS A 540 6.73 -4.72 12.72
CA CYS A 540 7.66 -4.14 11.77
C CYS A 540 9.05 -4.81 11.75
N HIS A 541 9.71 -4.70 10.60
CA HIS A 541 11.00 -5.31 10.31
C HIS A 541 12.00 -4.23 9.94
N ILE A 542 13.11 -4.16 10.66
CA ILE A 542 14.16 -3.16 10.48
C ILE A 542 15.44 -3.85 10.07
N ASP A 543 16.10 -3.31 9.05
CA ASP A 543 17.35 -3.85 8.53
C ASP A 543 18.53 -3.44 9.39
N HIS A 544 18.75 -4.20 10.47
CA HIS A 544 19.86 -4.03 11.39
C HIS A 544 20.34 -5.33 12.00
#